data_AF-A0A562SGZ5-F1
#
_entry.id   AF-A0A562SGZ5-F1
#
_cell.length_a   1.000
_cell.length_b   1.000
_cell.length_c   1.000
_cell.angle_alpha   90.00
_cell.angle_beta   90.00
_cell.angle_gamma   90.00
#
_symmetry.space_group_name_H-M   'P 1'
#
loop_
_entity.id
_entity.type
_entity.pdbx_description
1 polymer ?
#
loop_
_entity_poly.entity_id
_entity_poly.type
_entity_poly.pdbx_seq_one_letter_code
_entity_poly.pdbx_strand_id
1 'polypeptide(L)'
;MTRIAKKPQDVGACVSAYLEEGDLEGIVSMFHPDCVICFPPEEPPKHGHVAVREVFAGLIGVKPKAYSKVVNLQVKGDTALVQSDWRFCDAGGTLLAEGKSTEVVRKLENGGWGYFIDCPLGPPVFKD
;
A
#
# COMPACT_ATOMS: atom_id res chain seq x y z
N MET A 1 7.72 3.52 18.84
CA MET A 1 7.47 2.12 18.44
C MET A 1 6.90 2.14 17.03
N THR A 2 7.44 1.33 16.12
CA THR A 2 6.94 1.19 14.75
C THR A 2 5.49 0.69 14.79
N ARG A 3 4.59 1.37 14.08
CA ARG A 3 3.20 0.94 13.90
C ARG A 3 3.20 -0.35 13.08
N ILE A 4 2.46 -1.35 13.56
CA ILE A 4 2.27 -2.64 12.90
C ILE A 4 0.79 -2.82 12.56
N ALA A 5 0.49 -3.35 11.37
CA ALA A 5 -0.85 -3.78 11.02
C ALA A 5 -1.12 -5.15 11.69
N LYS A 6 -2.04 -5.19 12.66
CA LYS A 6 -2.33 -6.44 13.40
C LYS A 6 -3.28 -7.36 12.64
N LYS A 7 -4.07 -6.81 11.72
CA LYS A 7 -4.99 -7.53 10.84
C LYS A 7 -4.70 -7.17 9.39
N PRO A 8 -5.05 -8.03 8.41
CA PRO A 8 -4.79 -7.77 7.00
C PRO A 8 -5.45 -6.47 6.51
N GLN A 9 -6.65 -6.15 6.99
CA GLN A 9 -7.35 -4.92 6.64
C GLN A 9 -6.75 -3.64 7.23
N ASP A 10 -5.81 -3.74 8.18
CA ASP A 10 -5.22 -2.57 8.84
C ASP A 10 -4.02 -2.01 8.06
N VAL A 11 -3.51 -2.74 7.05
CA VAL A 11 -2.28 -2.37 6.33
C VAL A 11 -2.41 -1.01 5.65
N GLY A 12 -3.48 -0.79 4.87
CA GLY A 12 -3.73 0.48 4.20
C GLY A 12 -3.87 1.66 5.17
N ALA A 13 -4.54 1.46 6.30
CA ALA A 13 -4.67 2.49 7.32
C ALA A 13 -3.32 2.83 7.99
N CYS A 14 -2.44 1.84 8.19
CA CYS A 14 -1.10 2.08 8.71
C CYS A 14 -0.23 2.86 7.71
N VAL A 15 -0.30 2.51 6.42
CA VAL A 15 0.39 3.25 5.35
C VAL A 15 -0.12 4.69 5.25
N SER A 16 -1.44 4.91 5.29
CA SER A 16 -2.02 6.25 5.34
C SER A 16 -1.46 7.10 6.48
N ALA A 17 -1.35 6.51 7.68
CA ALA A 17 -0.82 7.23 8.84
C ALA A 17 0.67 7.59 8.67
N TYR A 18 1.49 6.68 8.13
CA TYR A 18 2.89 6.98 7.83
C TYR A 18 3.06 8.02 6.71
N LEU A 19 2.18 8.00 5.69
CA LEU A 19 2.14 9.04 4.65
C LEU A 19 1.84 10.42 5.23
N GLU A 20 0.85 10.53 6.12
CA GLU A 20 0.51 11.78 6.80
C GLU A 20 1.65 12.29 7.70
N GLU A 21 2.43 11.39 8.29
CA GLU A 21 3.60 11.70 9.11
C GLU A 21 4.82 12.10 8.24
N GLY A 22 4.83 11.70 6.96
CA GLY A 22 6.00 11.79 6.09
C GLY A 22 7.10 10.81 6.50
N ASP A 23 6.73 9.63 7.00
CA ASP A 23 7.65 8.58 7.45
C ASP A 23 7.83 7.50 6.36
N LEU A 24 8.86 7.67 5.53
CA LEU A 24 9.14 6.73 4.44
C LEU A 24 9.51 5.33 4.95
N GLU A 25 10.29 5.24 6.01
CA GLU A 25 10.73 3.94 6.54
C GLU A 25 9.58 3.21 7.26
N GLY A 26 8.68 3.98 7.87
CA GLY A 26 7.38 3.49 8.34
C GLY A 26 6.57 2.85 7.21
N ILE A 27 6.44 3.52 6.06
CA ILE A 27 5.78 2.94 4.88
C ILE A 27 6.49 1.67 4.43
N VAL A 28 7.82 1.70 4.27
CA VAL A 28 8.61 0.52 3.83
C VAL A 28 8.38 -0.67 4.76
N SER A 29 8.24 -0.44 6.07
CA SER A 29 7.96 -1.50 7.04
C SER A 29 6.61 -2.21 6.84
N MET A 30 5.71 -1.62 6.04
CA MET A 30 4.40 -2.19 5.68
C MET A 30 4.42 -2.98 4.38
N PHE A 31 5.58 -3.16 3.76
CA PHE A 31 5.77 -3.99 2.60
C PHE A 31 6.64 -5.20 2.93
N HIS A 32 6.30 -6.35 2.37
CA HIS A 32 7.16 -7.53 2.39
C HIS A 32 8.47 -7.22 1.64
N PRO A 33 9.65 -7.74 2.08
CA PRO A 33 10.92 -7.50 1.39
C PRO A 33 10.90 -7.87 -0.10
N ASP A 34 10.19 -8.97 -0.43
CA ASP A 34 9.99 -9.46 -1.80
C ASP A 34 8.67 -8.98 -2.44
N CYS A 35 8.12 -7.84 -2.00
CA CYS A 35 6.87 -7.34 -2.57
C CYS A 35 6.99 -6.99 -4.06
N VAL A 36 5.85 -6.89 -4.74
CA VAL A 36 5.73 -6.31 -6.08
C VAL A 36 4.67 -5.23 -6.07
N ILE A 37 4.95 -4.11 -6.74
CA ILE A 37 4.03 -3.00 -6.96
C ILE A 37 3.77 -2.85 -8.46
N CYS A 38 2.50 -2.79 -8.85
CA CYS A 38 2.09 -2.68 -10.24
C CYS A 38 1.19 -1.46 -10.48
N PHE A 39 1.56 -0.63 -11.45
CA PHE A 39 0.76 0.49 -11.93
C PHE A 39 0.40 0.26 -13.41
N PRO A 40 -0.78 -0.34 -13.71
CA PRO A 40 -1.19 -0.55 -15.09
C PRO A 40 -1.48 0.79 -15.81
N PRO A 41 -1.49 0.81 -17.16
CA PRO A 41 -1.20 -0.30 -18.06
C PRO A 41 0.26 -0.37 -18.55
N GLU A 42 1.07 0.66 -18.28
CA GLU A 42 2.34 0.88 -18.98
C GLU A 42 3.59 0.65 -18.13
N GLU A 43 3.46 0.58 -16.80
CA GLU A 43 4.63 0.40 -15.95
C GLU A 43 4.95 -1.08 -15.74
N PRO A 44 6.21 -1.50 -15.93
CA PRO A 44 6.64 -2.83 -15.53
C PRO A 44 6.53 -2.97 -14.00
N PRO A 45 6.29 -4.19 -13.49
CA PRO A 45 6.25 -4.43 -12.06
C PRO A 45 7.54 -3.96 -11.37
N LYS A 46 7.39 -3.27 -10.24
CA LYS A 46 8.51 -2.79 -9.42
C LYS A 46 8.65 -3.69 -8.19
N HIS A 47 9.87 -4.00 -7.80
CA HIS A 47 10.14 -5.06 -6.82
C HIS A 47 10.83 -4.58 -5.54
N GLY A 48 10.37 -5.14 -4.43
CA GLY A 48 10.95 -5.03 -3.11
C GLY A 48 10.99 -3.62 -2.54
N HIS A 49 11.68 -3.47 -1.41
CA HIS A 49 11.72 -2.20 -0.67
C HIS A 49 12.37 -1.03 -1.41
N VAL A 50 13.20 -1.29 -2.43
CA VAL A 50 13.74 -0.22 -3.29
C VAL A 50 12.59 0.43 -4.08
N ALA A 51 11.75 -0.39 -4.71
CA ALA A 51 10.57 0.08 -5.43
C ALA A 51 9.60 0.85 -4.53
N VAL A 52 9.38 0.37 -3.30
CA VAL A 52 8.52 1.06 -2.32
C VAL A 52 9.05 2.46 -2.07
N ARG A 53 10.36 2.62 -1.84
CA ARG A 53 10.96 3.94 -1.60
C ARG A 53 10.77 4.87 -2.79
N GLU A 54 11.00 4.38 -4.00
CA GLU A 54 10.85 5.17 -5.22
C GLU A 54 9.41 5.63 -5.45
N VAL A 55 8.44 4.73 -5.25
CA VAL A 55 7.00 5.02 -5.43
C VAL A 55 6.51 6.08 -4.46
N PHE A 56 6.94 6.01 -3.20
CA PHE A 56 6.44 6.90 -2.15
C PHE A 56 7.29 8.17 -1.93
N ALA A 57 8.51 8.25 -2.46
CA ALA A 57 9.41 9.38 -2.24
C ALA A 57 8.77 10.75 -2.54
N GLY A 58 8.02 10.85 -3.64
CA GLY A 58 7.32 12.08 -4.03
C GLY A 58 6.16 12.47 -3.13
N LEU A 59 5.55 11.52 -2.42
CA LEU A 59 4.39 11.76 -1.55
C LEU A 59 4.80 12.16 -0.12
N ILE A 60 5.97 11.71 0.34
CA ILE A 60 6.45 11.97 1.71
C ILE A 60 6.65 13.45 2.01
N GLY A 61 7.16 14.23 1.04
CA GLY A 61 7.33 15.68 1.21
C GLY A 61 6.01 16.45 1.22
N VAL A 62 4.98 15.91 0.54
CA VAL A 62 3.65 16.53 0.45
C VAL A 62 2.84 16.31 1.73
N LYS A 63 3.06 15.19 2.43
CA LYS A 63 2.30 14.76 3.62
C LYS A 63 0.79 14.83 3.39
N PRO A 64 0.27 14.16 2.35
CA PRO A 64 -1.14 14.26 1.99
C PRO A 64 -2.02 13.68 3.09
N LYS A 65 -3.24 14.20 3.21
CA LYS A 65 -4.32 13.49 3.93
C LYS A 65 -4.66 12.21 3.18
N ALA A 66 -4.54 11.07 3.85
CA ALA A 66 -4.60 9.77 3.20
C ALA A 66 -5.73 8.93 3.77
N TYR A 67 -6.58 8.41 2.89
CA TYR A 67 -7.73 7.60 3.26
C TYR A 67 -7.63 6.26 2.56
N SER A 68 -7.87 5.19 3.30
CA SER A 68 -7.98 3.83 2.78
C SER A 68 -9.16 3.15 3.44
N LYS A 69 -10.02 2.52 2.64
CA LYS A 69 -11.19 1.80 3.10
C LYS A 69 -11.25 0.44 2.41
N VAL A 70 -11.06 -0.62 3.18
CA VAL A 70 -11.23 -1.99 2.70
C VAL A 70 -12.70 -2.24 2.33
N VAL A 71 -12.92 -2.73 1.11
CA VAL A 71 -14.25 -3.06 0.56
C VAL A 71 -14.48 -4.56 0.44
N ASN A 72 -13.43 -5.34 0.13
CA ASN A 72 -13.49 -6.80 0.09
C ASN A 72 -12.26 -7.39 0.78
N LEU A 73 -12.45 -8.53 1.47
CA LEU A 73 -11.39 -9.22 2.20
C LEU A 73 -11.62 -10.73 2.16
N GLN A 74 -10.60 -11.49 1.76
CA GLN A 74 -10.56 -12.95 1.89
C GLN A 74 -9.23 -13.36 2.53
N VAL A 75 -9.29 -14.08 3.65
CA VAL A 75 -8.11 -14.52 4.40
C VAL A 75 -7.87 -16.02 4.18
N LYS A 76 -6.61 -16.42 4.03
CA LYS A 76 -6.16 -17.82 4.02
C LYS A 76 -4.79 -17.94 4.68
N GLY A 77 -4.76 -18.48 5.90
CA GLY A 77 -3.51 -18.74 6.62
C GLY A 77 -2.74 -17.45 6.94
N ASP A 78 -1.53 -17.33 6.40
CA ASP A 78 -0.64 -16.18 6.55
C ASP A 78 -0.83 -15.10 5.47
N THR A 79 -1.80 -15.28 4.57
CA THR A 79 -2.01 -14.44 3.39
C THR A 79 -3.48 -13.99 3.31
N ALA A 80 -3.74 -12.81 2.73
CA ALA A 80 -5.10 -12.34 2.44
C ALA A 80 -5.15 -11.57 1.12
N LEU A 81 -6.27 -11.68 0.41
CA LEU A 81 -6.65 -10.83 -0.71
C LEU A 81 -7.49 -9.68 -0.16
N VAL A 82 -7.10 -8.45 -0.47
CA VAL A 82 -7.74 -7.21 -0.01
C VAL A 82 -8.08 -6.36 -1.23
N GLN A 83 -9.24 -5.75 -1.23
CA GLN A 83 -9.55 -4.65 -2.14
C GLN A 83 -9.96 -3.44 -1.32
N SER A 84 -9.49 -2.27 -1.72
CA SER A 84 -9.74 -1.04 -0.98
C SER A 84 -10.05 0.11 -1.94
N ASP A 85 -10.91 1.03 -1.51
CA ASP A 85 -10.97 2.38 -2.08
C ASP A 85 -9.96 3.26 -1.33
N TRP A 86 -9.15 4.03 -2.05
CA TRP A 86 -8.19 4.94 -1.44
C TRP A 86 -8.18 6.30 -2.13
N ARG A 87 -7.79 7.34 -1.39
CA ARG A 87 -7.56 8.68 -1.93
C ARG A 87 -6.57 9.48 -1.10
N PHE A 88 -5.87 10.38 -1.76
CA PHE A 88 -4.96 11.35 -1.20
C PHE A 88 -5.46 12.77 -1.48
N CYS A 89 -5.42 13.63 -0.48
CA CYS A 89 -5.77 15.04 -0.60
C CYS A 89 -4.63 15.90 -0.05
N ASP A 90 -4.46 17.12 -0.56
CA ASP A 90 -3.57 18.09 0.06
C ASP A 90 -4.15 18.61 1.39
N ALA A 91 -3.41 19.48 2.08
CA ALA A 91 -3.85 20.09 3.33
C ALA A 91 -5.11 20.97 3.18
N GLY A 92 -5.37 21.50 1.98
CA GLY A 92 -6.57 22.27 1.64
C GLY A 92 -7.79 21.40 1.30
N GLY A 93 -7.63 20.09 1.22
CA GLY A 93 -8.69 19.14 0.83
C GLY A 93 -8.81 18.92 -0.67
N THR A 94 -7.90 19.46 -1.49
CA THR A 94 -7.87 19.21 -2.94
C THR A 94 -7.46 17.77 -3.19
N LEU A 95 -8.19 17.07 -4.07
CA LEU A 95 -7.86 15.70 -4.47
C LEU A 95 -6.53 15.68 -5.25
N LEU A 96 -5.59 14.87 -4.80
CA LEU A 96 -4.30 14.64 -5.47
C LEU A 96 -4.31 13.36 -6.30
N ALA A 97 -4.85 12.28 -5.75
CA ALA A 97 -4.98 10.98 -6.40
C ALA A 97 -6.06 10.13 -5.71
N GLU A 98 -6.67 9.22 -6.44
CA GLU A 98 -7.56 8.20 -5.89
C GLU A 98 -7.52 6.93 -6.74
N GLY A 99 -8.00 5.83 -6.17
CA GLY A 99 -8.03 4.58 -6.88
C GLY A 99 -8.76 3.48 -6.12
N LYS A 100 -8.86 2.34 -6.80
CA LYS A 100 -9.35 1.09 -6.24
C LYS A 100 -8.24 0.07 -6.34
N SER A 101 -7.73 -0.34 -5.18
CA SER A 101 -6.63 -1.27 -5.12
C SER A 101 -7.13 -2.72 -5.10
N THR A 102 -6.25 -3.62 -5.54
CA THR A 102 -6.37 -5.05 -5.27
C THR A 102 -5.00 -5.54 -4.83
N GLU A 103 -4.94 -6.08 -3.64
CA GLU A 103 -3.70 -6.29 -2.89
C GLU A 103 -3.67 -7.73 -2.38
N VAL A 104 -2.49 -8.33 -2.37
CA VAL A 104 -2.21 -9.50 -1.54
C VAL A 104 -1.37 -9.04 -0.37
N VAL A 105 -1.86 -9.22 0.84
CA VAL A 105 -1.09 -8.97 2.07
C VAL A 105 -0.66 -10.28 2.69
N ARG A 106 0.52 -10.28 3.31
CA ARG A 106 1.10 -11.44 3.98
C ARG A 106 1.61 -11.06 5.37
N LYS A 107 1.62 -12.00 6.30
CA LYS A 107 2.30 -11.82 7.59
C LYS A 107 3.79 -11.60 7.38
N LEU A 108 4.32 -10.61 8.09
CA LEU A 108 5.74 -10.26 8.15
C LEU A 108 6.41 -10.94 9.34
N GLU A 109 7.74 -11.01 9.35
CA GLU A 109 8.52 -11.59 10.46
C GLU A 109 8.30 -10.86 11.80
N ASN A 110 7.97 -9.56 11.75
CA ASN A 110 7.65 -8.76 12.93
C ASN A 110 6.27 -9.09 13.55
N GLY A 111 5.54 -10.07 13.00
CA GLY A 111 4.22 -10.51 13.46
C GLY A 111 3.05 -9.66 12.96
N GLY A 112 3.30 -8.57 12.24
CA GLY A 112 2.29 -7.77 11.56
C GLY A 112 1.94 -8.30 10.16
N TRP A 113 1.05 -7.59 9.47
CA TRP A 113 0.72 -7.80 8.06
C TRP A 113 1.38 -6.71 7.20
N GLY A 114 1.71 -7.05 5.95
CA GLY A 114 2.21 -6.09 4.97
C GLY A 114 1.89 -6.50 3.54
N TYR A 115 2.03 -5.56 2.62
CA TYR A 115 1.79 -5.78 1.19
C TYR A 115 2.83 -6.73 0.60
N PHE A 116 2.36 -7.79 -0.05
CA PHE A 116 3.17 -8.74 -0.83
C PHE A 116 2.96 -8.52 -2.33
N ILE A 117 1.72 -8.27 -2.75
CA ILE A 117 1.39 -7.73 -4.08
C ILE A 117 0.56 -6.48 -3.83
N ASP A 118 0.97 -5.35 -4.38
CA ASP A 118 0.24 -4.10 -4.32
C ASP A 118 -0.09 -3.62 -5.73
N CYS A 119 -1.38 -3.54 -6.04
CA CYS A 119 -1.86 -2.99 -7.30
C CYS A 119 -2.82 -1.84 -6.99
N PRO A 120 -2.31 -0.60 -6.79
CA PRO A 120 -3.13 0.54 -6.36
C PRO A 120 -4.27 0.88 -7.32
N LEU A 121 -4.15 0.53 -8.59
CA LEU A 121 -5.17 0.75 -9.63
C LEU A 121 -5.76 -0.58 -10.17
N GLY A 122 -5.62 -1.66 -9.41
CA GLY A 122 -5.98 -3.01 -9.83
C GLY A 122 -4.84 -3.72 -10.59
N PRO A 123 -4.90 -5.05 -10.71
CA PRO A 123 -3.84 -5.83 -11.34
C PRO A 123 -3.75 -5.52 -12.84
N PRO A 124 -2.57 -5.70 -13.46
CA PRO A 124 -2.42 -5.53 -14.89
C PRO A 124 -3.30 -6.53 -15.66
N VAL A 125 -3.73 -6.12 -16.85
CA VAL A 125 -4.41 -7.01 -17.79
C VAL A 125 -3.43 -8.10 -18.21
N PHE A 126 -3.83 -9.36 -18.03
CA PHE A 126 -3.07 -10.50 -18.51
C PHE A 126 -2.97 -10.48 -20.03
N LYS A 127 -1.77 -10.69 -20.56
CA LYS A 127 -1.48 -10.80 -22.00
C LYS A 127 -0.77 -12.12 -22.23
N ASP A 128 -1.34 -12.95 -23.10
CA ASP A 128 -0.77 -14.23 -23.58
C ASP A 128 0.41 -14.02 -24.54
#